data_AF-A0A6N2S8K9-F1
#
_entry.id   AF-A0A6N2S8K9-F1
#
_cell.length_a   1.000
_cell.length_b   1.000
_cell.length_c   1.000
_cell.angle_alpha   90.00
_cell.angle_beta   90.00
_cell.angle_gamma   90.00
#
_symmetry.space_group_name_H-M   'P 1'
#
loop_
_entity.id
_entity.type
_entity.pdbx_description
1 polymer ?
#
loop_
_entity_poly.entity_id
_entity_poly.type
_entity_poly.pdbx_seq_one_letter_code
_entity_poly.pdbx_strand_id
1 'polypeptide(L)'
;MSEINSFSDYASKYNTNVDYSYLFGGMQTPSTGSAFNLSDYAAIKNGSYGKLLKAYYAKQDAEKASSGGDTVQKSTLMKSGADALKKSADALNNDELWEKKKIKKKDEKTGEEIEVEDYDWEAITKAVKSFVEDYNDVVEQAGNSNSKDVLRNAVWMTGITESNENMLSKIGITVGKGNKLELDEEALKKADISSFKTLFTGHNSFADKVSMKANSISNAAARTSGTYKSNGTYNNALSELVSKKVDEEV
;
A
#
# COMPACT_ATOMS: atom_id res chain seq x y z
N MET A 1 -21.32 -19.03 22.97
CA MET A 1 -20.58 -18.50 21.80
C MET A 1 -19.67 -17.41 22.33
N SER A 2 -18.35 -17.57 22.20
CA SER A 2 -17.36 -16.63 22.73
C SER A 2 -16.65 -15.94 21.57
N GLU A 3 -16.74 -14.61 21.53
CA GLU A 3 -16.10 -13.73 20.55
C GLU A 3 -14.58 -13.78 20.69
N ILE A 4 -13.88 -13.87 19.55
CA ILE A 4 -12.41 -13.83 19.49
C ILE A 4 -12.01 -12.36 19.43
N ASN A 5 -11.51 -11.83 20.54
CA ASN A 5 -11.22 -10.41 20.71
C ASN A 5 -9.75 -10.02 20.49
N SER A 6 -8.88 -10.97 20.11
CA SER A 6 -7.44 -10.72 19.91
C SER A 6 -6.74 -11.78 19.06
N PHE A 7 -5.72 -11.35 18.29
CA PHE A 7 -4.79 -12.20 17.52
C PHE A 7 -3.96 -13.13 18.43
N SER A 8 -3.74 -12.76 19.70
CA SER A 8 -2.98 -13.57 20.67
C SER A 8 -3.69 -14.87 21.04
N ASP A 9 -5.03 -14.88 21.06
CA ASP A 9 -5.82 -16.05 21.46
C ASP A 9 -5.85 -17.14 20.38
N TYR A 10 -5.55 -16.79 19.13
CA TYR A 10 -5.48 -17.73 18.01
C TYR A 10 -4.10 -18.40 17.86
N ALA A 11 -3.03 -17.68 18.24
CA ALA A 11 -1.65 -18.14 18.11
C ALA A 11 -1.26 -19.23 19.13
N SER A 12 -1.87 -19.26 20.32
CA SER A 12 -1.56 -20.22 21.38
C SER A 12 -2.06 -21.65 21.10
N LYS A 13 -3.03 -21.82 20.19
CA LYS A 13 -3.67 -23.10 19.89
C LYS A 13 -2.94 -23.94 18.83
N TYR A 14 -2.08 -23.32 18.00
CA TYR A 14 -1.45 -23.99 16.85
C TYR A 14 0.07 -23.74 16.83
N ASN A 15 0.75 -24.40 17.75
CA ASN A 15 2.19 -24.57 17.71
C ASN A 15 2.53 -25.64 16.65
N THR A 16 3.00 -25.21 15.49
CA THR A 16 3.55 -26.10 14.46
C THR A 16 4.89 -25.55 13.99
N ASN A 17 5.93 -26.36 14.15
CA ASN A 17 7.23 -26.18 13.50
C ASN A 17 7.03 -26.32 11.99
N VAL A 18 6.99 -25.20 11.28
CA VAL A 18 6.86 -25.18 9.82
C VAL A 18 8.26 -25.30 9.21
N ASP A 19 8.48 -26.35 8.42
CA ASP A 19 9.72 -26.57 7.69
C ASP A 19 9.73 -25.74 6.38
N TYR A 20 10.72 -24.87 6.24
CA TYR A 20 10.91 -23.94 5.12
C TYR A 20 11.75 -24.54 3.98
N SER A 21 12.17 -25.80 4.09
CA SER A 21 13.02 -26.50 3.11
C SER A 21 12.42 -26.55 1.70
N TYR A 22 11.09 -26.61 1.58
CA TYR A 22 10.39 -26.62 0.29
C TYR A 22 10.47 -25.30 -0.50
N LEU A 23 10.81 -24.18 0.15
CA LEU A 23 10.98 -22.89 -0.53
C LEU A 23 12.33 -22.80 -1.26
N PHE A 24 13.31 -23.62 -0.86
CA PHE A 24 14.68 -23.62 -1.39
C PHE A 24 15.00 -24.84 -2.25
N GLY A 25 14.14 -25.87 -2.28
CA GLY A 25 14.40 -27.14 -2.98
C GLY A 25 14.40 -27.08 -4.51
N GLY A 26 14.15 -25.91 -5.12
CA GLY A 26 14.05 -25.76 -6.58
C GLY A 26 15.28 -25.19 -7.28
N MET A 27 16.41 -24.93 -6.60
CA MET A 27 17.52 -24.19 -7.21
C MET A 27 18.67 -25.11 -7.67
N GLN A 28 18.57 -25.61 -8.90
CA GLN A 28 19.75 -25.88 -9.72
C GLN A 28 20.02 -24.65 -10.60
N THR A 29 21.11 -23.95 -10.31
CA THR A 29 21.68 -22.87 -11.14
C THR A 29 22.27 -23.43 -12.44
N PRO A 30 22.37 -22.67 -13.57
CA PRO A 30 22.90 -21.30 -13.55
C PRO A 30 22.30 -20.29 -14.55
N SER A 31 22.75 -19.03 -14.37
CA SER A 31 22.70 -17.94 -15.35
C SER A 31 21.32 -17.32 -15.60
N THR A 32 20.94 -16.35 -14.77
CA THR A 32 20.54 -14.96 -15.14
C THR A 32 19.96 -14.31 -13.87
N GLY A 33 20.52 -13.17 -13.46
CA GLY A 33 20.30 -12.51 -12.17
C GLY A 33 18.83 -12.27 -11.80
N SER A 34 18.28 -13.14 -10.95
CA SER A 34 16.89 -13.06 -10.48
C SER A 34 16.84 -12.64 -9.00
N ALA A 35 16.52 -11.37 -8.79
CA ALA A 35 15.55 -10.84 -7.83
C ALA A 35 15.52 -11.36 -6.37
N PHE A 36 16.66 -11.45 -5.68
CA PHE A 36 16.68 -11.43 -4.22
C PHE A 36 17.34 -10.13 -3.75
N ASN A 37 16.55 -9.20 -3.21
CA ASN A 37 17.08 -7.97 -2.63
C ASN A 37 17.42 -8.17 -1.15
N LEU A 38 18.41 -7.41 -0.64
CA LEU A 38 18.84 -7.44 0.77
C LEU A 38 17.68 -7.20 1.75
N SER A 39 16.68 -6.43 1.33
CA SER A 39 15.43 -6.20 2.06
C SER A 39 14.55 -7.44 2.18
N ASP A 40 14.54 -8.32 1.16
CA ASP A 40 13.82 -9.61 1.23
C ASP A 40 14.48 -10.54 2.26
N TYR A 41 15.82 -10.49 2.38
CA TYR A 41 16.57 -11.23 3.39
C TYR A 41 16.30 -10.72 4.81
N ALA A 42 16.17 -9.40 5.00
CA ALA A 42 15.86 -8.80 6.30
C ALA A 42 14.46 -9.20 6.82
N ALA A 43 13.46 -9.22 5.93
CA ALA A 43 12.09 -9.65 6.25
C ALA A 43 11.98 -11.17 6.51
N ILE A 44 12.83 -11.98 5.86
CA ILE A 44 12.93 -13.42 6.15
C ILE A 44 13.59 -13.64 7.52
N LYS A 45 14.66 -12.89 7.83
CA LYS A 45 15.41 -13.04 9.09
C LYS A 45 14.61 -12.58 10.32
N ASN A 46 13.81 -11.52 10.21
CA ASN A 46 13.01 -11.02 11.34
C ASN A 46 11.70 -11.80 11.57
N GLY A 47 11.35 -12.73 10.68
CA GLY A 47 10.15 -13.56 10.77
C GLY A 47 8.82 -12.83 10.47
N SER A 48 8.84 -11.56 10.09
CA SER A 48 7.64 -10.81 9.69
C SER A 48 7.03 -11.43 8.42
N TYR A 49 7.87 -11.84 7.48
CA TYR A 49 7.44 -12.54 6.28
C TYR A 49 6.72 -13.85 6.61
N GLY A 50 7.23 -14.62 7.58
CA GLY A 50 6.63 -15.87 8.03
C GLY A 50 5.27 -15.68 8.72
N LYS A 51 5.09 -14.62 9.50
CA LYS A 51 3.82 -14.31 10.18
C LYS A 51 2.73 -13.90 9.19
N LEU A 52 3.06 -13.06 8.21
CA LEU A 52 2.16 -12.63 7.14
C LEU A 52 1.78 -13.82 6.23
N LEU A 53 2.76 -14.67 5.87
CA LEU A 53 2.50 -15.89 5.10
C LEU A 53 1.62 -16.88 5.87
N LYS A 54 1.84 -17.04 7.18
CA LYS A 54 1.03 -17.92 8.02
C LYS A 54 -0.41 -17.44 8.14
N ALA A 55 -0.64 -16.13 8.24
CA ALA A 55 -1.97 -15.53 8.17
C ALA A 55 -2.63 -15.73 6.80
N TYR A 56 -1.86 -15.62 5.72
CA TYR A 56 -2.31 -15.89 4.36
C TYR A 56 -2.77 -17.35 4.17
N TYR A 57 -1.98 -18.33 4.61
CA TYR A 57 -2.36 -19.75 4.51
C TYR A 57 -3.50 -20.13 5.46
N ALA A 58 -3.57 -19.52 6.65
CA ALA A 58 -4.70 -19.71 7.56
C ALA A 58 -6.03 -19.19 6.95
N LYS A 59 -6.00 -18.11 6.16
CA LYS A 59 -7.14 -17.68 5.34
C LYS A 59 -7.43 -18.66 4.20
N GLN A 60 -6.40 -19.19 3.54
CA GLN A 60 -6.56 -20.14 2.43
C GLN A 60 -7.26 -21.45 2.85
N ASP A 61 -7.02 -21.95 4.07
CA ASP A 61 -7.72 -23.14 4.58
C ASP A 61 -9.17 -22.85 4.99
N ALA A 62 -9.49 -21.61 5.38
CA ALA A 62 -10.88 -21.16 5.58
C ALA A 62 -11.62 -20.93 4.24
N GLU A 63 -10.89 -20.59 3.17
CA GLU A 63 -11.41 -20.29 1.82
C GLU A 63 -11.58 -21.51 0.91
N LYS A 64 -11.22 -22.73 1.35
CA LYS A 64 -11.56 -23.96 0.59
C LYS A 64 -13.08 -24.16 0.40
N ALA A 65 -13.93 -23.32 1.02
CA ALA A 65 -15.37 -23.23 0.77
C ALA A 65 -15.78 -22.22 -0.34
N SER A 66 -14.88 -21.37 -0.86
CA SER A 66 -15.19 -20.32 -1.85
C SER A 66 -14.22 -20.36 -3.05
N SER A 67 -14.35 -21.39 -3.90
CA SER A 67 -13.47 -21.67 -5.04
C SER A 67 -13.68 -20.77 -6.27
N GLY A 68 -13.88 -19.46 -6.08
CA GLY A 68 -14.06 -18.48 -7.16
C GLY A 68 -13.07 -17.33 -7.06
N GLY A 69 -12.37 -17.02 -8.16
CA GLY A 69 -11.55 -15.81 -8.28
C GLY A 69 -12.38 -14.54 -8.08
N ASP A 70 -11.72 -13.38 -8.04
CA ASP A 70 -12.43 -12.12 -7.80
C ASP A 70 -13.49 -11.84 -8.86
N THR A 71 -14.61 -11.24 -8.43
CA THR A 71 -15.61 -10.74 -9.36
C THR A 71 -14.99 -9.62 -10.20
N VAL A 72 -15.56 -9.40 -11.39
CA VAL A 72 -15.10 -8.32 -12.30
C VAL A 72 -15.23 -6.96 -11.61
N GLN A 73 -16.34 -6.71 -10.89
CA GLN A 73 -16.55 -5.47 -10.13
C GLN A 73 -15.48 -5.24 -9.07
N LYS A 74 -15.17 -6.27 -8.27
CA LYS A 74 -14.11 -6.21 -7.24
C LYS A 74 -12.74 -5.98 -7.87
N SER A 75 -12.47 -6.63 -9.00
CA SER A 75 -11.23 -6.45 -9.76
C SER A 75 -11.11 -5.05 -10.36
N THR A 76 -12.20 -4.47 -10.87
CA THR A 76 -12.22 -3.08 -11.35
C THR A 76 -11.97 -2.09 -10.21
N LEU A 77 -12.57 -2.29 -9.04
CA LEU A 77 -12.32 -1.47 -7.85
C LEU A 77 -10.84 -1.52 -7.45
N MET A 78 -10.28 -2.72 -7.29
CA MET A 78 -8.87 -2.91 -6.95
C MET A 78 -7.94 -2.26 -7.97
N LYS A 79 -8.27 -2.35 -9.26
CA LYS A 79 -7.52 -1.68 -10.32
C LYS A 79 -7.56 -0.17 -10.14
N SER A 80 -8.74 0.41 -9.97
CA SER A 80 -8.93 1.85 -9.80
C SER A 80 -8.24 2.38 -8.54
N GLY A 81 -8.36 1.70 -7.41
CA GLY A 81 -7.67 2.05 -6.16
C GLY A 81 -6.15 1.98 -6.33
N ALA A 82 -5.64 0.93 -6.98
CA ALA A 82 -4.22 0.79 -7.24
C ALA A 82 -3.69 1.84 -8.24
N ASP A 83 -4.47 2.24 -9.23
CA ASP A 83 -4.12 3.34 -10.13
C ASP A 83 -4.09 4.69 -9.40
N ALA A 84 -5.01 4.90 -8.43
CA ALA A 84 -5.02 6.10 -7.59
C ALA A 84 -3.78 6.16 -6.69
N LEU A 85 -3.48 5.08 -5.96
CA LEU A 85 -2.29 4.96 -5.13
C LEU A 85 -1.01 5.18 -5.94
N LYS A 86 -0.94 4.64 -7.16
CA LYS A 86 0.20 4.88 -8.04
C LYS A 86 0.38 6.38 -8.29
N LYS A 87 -0.70 7.10 -8.63
CA LYS A 87 -0.67 8.54 -8.92
C LYS A 87 -0.29 9.37 -7.70
N SER A 88 -0.83 9.07 -6.52
CA SER A 88 -0.48 9.80 -5.29
C SER A 88 0.96 9.52 -4.85
N ALA A 89 1.45 8.28 -5.01
CA ALA A 89 2.86 7.95 -4.80
C ALA A 89 3.79 8.67 -5.79
N ASP A 90 3.44 8.71 -7.07
CA ASP A 90 4.21 9.43 -8.10
C ASP A 90 4.22 10.95 -7.83
N ALA A 91 3.10 11.51 -7.36
CA ALA A 91 3.00 12.92 -7.00
C ALA A 91 3.94 13.29 -5.83
N LEU A 92 4.10 12.40 -4.85
CA LEU A 92 5.06 12.57 -3.76
C LEU A 92 6.52 12.41 -4.22
N ASN A 93 6.76 11.68 -5.32
CA ASN A 93 8.09 11.57 -5.94
C ASN A 93 8.42 12.76 -6.87
N ASN A 94 7.47 13.68 -7.12
CA ASN A 94 7.74 14.86 -7.94
C ASN A 94 8.55 15.89 -7.14
N ASP A 95 9.75 16.23 -7.65
CA ASP A 95 10.65 17.20 -7.04
C ASP A 95 10.02 18.59 -6.87
N GLU A 96 9.10 18.98 -7.76
CA GLU A 96 8.39 20.27 -7.72
C GLU A 96 7.59 20.48 -6.42
N LEU A 97 7.09 19.39 -5.82
CA LEU A 97 6.37 19.44 -4.54
C LEU A 97 7.28 19.91 -3.39
N TRP A 98 8.58 19.68 -3.54
CA TRP A 98 9.59 19.90 -2.50
C TRP A 98 10.50 21.09 -2.75
N GLU A 99 10.13 21.95 -3.70
CA GLU A 99 10.77 23.24 -3.95
C GLU A 99 10.22 24.31 -3.01
N LYS A 100 11.10 25.22 -2.56
CA LYS A 100 10.68 26.37 -1.77
C LYS A 100 9.92 27.34 -2.67
N LYS A 101 8.80 27.84 -2.16
CA LYS A 101 8.04 28.90 -2.83
C LYS A 101 8.20 30.19 -2.05
N LYS A 102 8.05 31.32 -2.74
CA LYS A 102 7.94 32.62 -2.07
C LYS A 102 6.56 32.69 -1.44
N ILE A 103 6.49 32.58 -0.12
CA ILE A 103 5.24 32.65 0.63
C ILE A 103 5.22 33.98 1.38
N LYS A 104 4.14 34.73 1.21
CA LYS A 104 3.90 35.92 2.02
C LYS A 104 3.42 35.48 3.40
N LYS A 105 4.27 35.60 4.42
CA LYS A 105 3.87 35.44 5.81
C LYS A 105 3.68 36.82 6.43
N LYS A 106 2.63 36.97 7.22
CA LYS A 106 2.36 38.17 7.99
C LYS A 106 3.03 38.01 9.35
N ASP A 107 3.96 38.89 9.69
CA ASP A 107 4.66 38.84 10.97
C ASP A 107 3.72 39.32 12.09
N GLU A 108 3.47 38.48 13.09
CA GLU A 108 2.56 38.76 14.22
C GLU A 108 3.04 39.91 15.13
N LYS A 109 4.31 40.33 15.02
CA LYS A 109 4.87 41.42 15.84
C LYS A 109 4.89 42.79 15.17
N THR A 110 4.93 42.87 13.84
CA THR A 110 5.11 44.13 13.10
C THR A 110 4.01 44.39 12.07
N GLY A 111 3.21 43.39 11.69
CA GLY A 111 2.13 43.54 10.72
C GLY A 111 2.59 43.72 9.27
N GLU A 112 3.90 43.63 9.00
CA GLU A 112 4.48 43.70 7.65
C GLU A 112 4.39 42.35 6.91
N GLU A 113 4.15 42.41 5.60
CA GLU A 113 4.25 41.26 4.71
C GLU A 113 5.73 40.93 4.47
N ILE A 114 6.20 39.82 5.02
CA ILE A 114 7.55 39.33 4.76
C ILE A 114 7.45 38.23 3.69
N GLU A 115 8.16 38.41 2.57
CA GLU A 115 8.41 37.31 1.64
C GLU A 115 9.41 36.35 2.28
N VAL A 116 8.92 35.20 2.73
CA VAL A 116 9.76 34.12 3.26
C VAL A 116 9.78 32.98 2.24
N GLU A 117 10.98 32.52 1.88
CA GLU A 117 11.13 31.28 1.13
C GLU A 117 10.86 30.10 2.06
N ASP A 118 9.68 29.51 1.94
CA ASP A 118 9.24 28.38 2.75
C ASP A 118 8.54 27.34 1.86
N TYR A 119 8.23 26.18 2.43
CA TYR A 119 7.57 25.09 1.74
C TYR A 119 6.05 25.24 1.77
N ASP A 120 5.40 24.74 0.72
CA ASP A 120 3.95 24.68 0.60
C ASP A 120 3.41 23.54 1.47
N TRP A 121 3.42 23.74 2.78
CA TRP A 121 3.00 22.73 3.77
C TRP A 121 1.55 22.31 3.59
N GLU A 122 0.69 23.16 3.05
CA GLU A 122 -0.69 22.79 2.70
C GLU A 122 -0.72 21.79 1.54
N ALA A 123 0.01 22.05 0.46
CA ALA A 123 0.13 21.11 -0.66
C ALA A 123 0.80 19.79 -0.24
N ILE A 124 1.85 19.86 0.57
CA ILE A 124 2.53 18.67 1.10
C ILE A 124 1.58 17.84 1.97
N THR A 125 0.91 18.48 2.94
CA THR A 125 -0.04 17.78 3.83
C THR A 125 -1.15 17.12 3.02
N LYS A 126 -1.68 17.83 2.02
CA LYS A 126 -2.72 17.29 1.12
C LYS A 126 -2.21 16.10 0.31
N ALA A 127 -1.02 16.19 -0.28
CA ALA A 127 -0.43 15.11 -1.05
C ALA A 127 -0.17 13.86 -0.20
N VAL A 128 0.38 14.04 1.00
CA VAL A 128 0.62 12.95 1.95
C VAL A 128 -0.70 12.32 2.42
N LYS A 129 -1.72 13.14 2.71
CA LYS A 129 -3.04 12.66 3.11
C LYS A 129 -3.70 11.82 2.01
N SER A 130 -3.72 12.31 0.76
CA SER A 130 -4.25 11.53 -0.37
C SER A 130 -3.50 10.22 -0.57
N PHE A 131 -2.16 10.22 -0.42
CA PHE A 131 -1.38 8.99 -0.47
C PHE A 131 -1.77 8.00 0.64
N VAL A 132 -1.95 8.47 1.89
CA VAL A 132 -2.37 7.63 3.02
C VAL A 132 -3.76 7.03 2.80
N GLU A 133 -4.70 7.83 2.32
CA GLU A 133 -6.06 7.39 1.98
C GLU A 133 -6.04 6.33 0.87
N ASP A 134 -5.39 6.61 -0.27
CA ASP A 134 -5.27 5.67 -1.38
C ASP A 134 -4.56 4.38 -0.99
N TYR A 135 -3.53 4.48 -0.13
CA TYR A 135 -2.79 3.33 0.37
C TYR A 135 -3.71 2.42 1.20
N ASN A 136 -4.48 3.01 2.11
CA ASN A 136 -5.40 2.28 2.98
C ASN A 136 -6.51 1.60 2.18
N ASP A 137 -7.03 2.26 1.15
CA ASP A 137 -8.00 1.70 0.23
C ASP A 137 -7.43 0.47 -0.49
N VAL A 138 -6.20 0.54 -1.01
CA VAL A 138 -5.56 -0.61 -1.67
C VAL A 138 -5.30 -1.74 -0.67
N VAL A 139 -4.83 -1.45 0.54
CA VAL A 139 -4.61 -2.48 1.57
C VAL A 139 -5.90 -3.21 1.91
N GLU A 140 -7.01 -2.49 2.04
CA GLU A 140 -8.32 -3.07 2.31
C GLU A 140 -8.86 -3.88 1.13
N GLN A 141 -8.87 -3.30 -0.06
CA GLN A 141 -9.42 -3.94 -1.26
C GLN A 141 -8.60 -5.17 -1.67
N ALA A 142 -7.28 -5.01 -1.76
CA ALA A 142 -6.38 -6.08 -2.16
C ALA A 142 -6.19 -7.12 -1.06
N GLY A 143 -6.25 -6.75 0.22
CA GLY A 143 -6.21 -7.69 1.36
C GLY A 143 -7.43 -8.60 1.48
N ASN A 144 -8.53 -8.22 0.82
CA ASN A 144 -9.74 -9.01 0.67
C ASN A 144 -9.84 -9.72 -0.69
N SER A 145 -8.85 -9.60 -1.57
CA SER A 145 -8.84 -10.23 -2.90
C SER A 145 -8.81 -11.76 -2.81
N ASN A 146 -9.44 -12.43 -3.77
CA ASN A 146 -9.34 -13.88 -3.98
C ASN A 146 -8.22 -14.22 -4.99
N SER A 147 -7.65 -13.21 -5.67
CA SER A 147 -6.55 -13.35 -6.60
C SER A 147 -5.21 -13.42 -5.87
N LYS A 148 -4.51 -14.56 -6.01
CA LYS A 148 -3.19 -14.76 -5.39
C LYS A 148 -2.15 -13.73 -5.84
N ASP A 149 -2.21 -13.29 -7.09
CA ASP A 149 -1.28 -12.29 -7.62
C ASP A 149 -1.52 -10.90 -7.01
N VAL A 150 -2.79 -10.53 -6.83
CA VAL A 150 -3.16 -9.28 -6.15
C VAL A 150 -2.72 -9.34 -4.68
N LEU A 151 -3.09 -10.42 -3.97
CA LEU A 151 -2.72 -10.63 -2.57
C LEU A 151 -1.20 -10.58 -2.36
N ARG A 152 -0.42 -11.28 -3.18
CA ARG A 152 1.05 -11.30 -3.05
C ARG A 152 1.65 -9.91 -3.21
N ASN A 153 1.16 -9.11 -4.16
CA ASN A 153 1.66 -7.76 -4.34
C ASN A 153 1.26 -6.83 -3.17
N ALA A 154 0.06 -6.99 -2.60
CA ALA A 154 -0.36 -6.27 -1.41
C ALA A 154 0.48 -6.65 -0.17
N VAL A 155 0.80 -7.93 0.01
CA VAL A 155 1.70 -8.41 1.07
C VAL A 155 3.10 -7.79 0.92
N TRP A 156 3.63 -7.73 -0.30
CA TRP A 156 4.91 -7.07 -0.53
C TRP A 156 4.87 -5.56 -0.29
N MET A 157 3.79 -4.88 -0.70
CA MET A 157 3.60 -3.46 -0.47
C MET A 157 3.56 -3.12 1.03
N THR A 158 2.80 -3.90 1.81
CA THR A 158 2.73 -3.75 3.27
C THR A 158 4.06 -4.06 3.95
N GLY A 159 4.79 -5.11 3.51
CA GLY A 159 6.13 -5.40 4.03
C GLY A 159 7.17 -4.31 3.73
N ILE A 160 7.09 -3.66 2.57
CA ILE A 160 7.92 -2.47 2.25
C ILE A 160 7.58 -1.32 3.22
N THR A 161 6.31 -1.16 3.56
CA THR A 161 5.83 -0.10 4.46
C THR A 161 6.29 -0.33 5.89
N GLU A 162 6.12 -1.54 6.42
CA GLU A 162 6.64 -1.94 7.73
C GLU A 162 8.16 -1.73 7.81
N SER A 163 8.90 -2.06 6.75
CA SER A 163 10.36 -1.86 6.73
C SER A 163 10.78 -0.39 6.79
N ASN A 164 9.88 0.55 6.45
CA ASN A 164 10.11 1.99 6.51
C ASN A 164 9.40 2.67 7.70
N GLU A 165 8.76 1.91 8.60
CA GLU A 165 7.96 2.42 9.72
C GLU A 165 8.71 3.47 10.56
N ASN A 166 9.98 3.20 10.89
CA ASN A 166 10.81 4.13 11.66
C ASN A 166 11.00 5.48 10.96
N MET A 167 11.11 5.49 9.63
CA MET A 167 11.25 6.73 8.87
C MET A 167 9.90 7.42 8.69
N LEU A 168 8.83 6.64 8.43
CA LEU A 168 7.46 7.13 8.35
C LEU A 168 7.04 7.84 9.65
N SER A 169 7.39 7.29 10.81
CA SER A 169 7.05 7.89 12.10
C SER A 169 7.68 9.29 12.29
N LYS A 170 8.86 9.55 11.70
CA LYS A 170 9.53 10.86 11.76
C LYS A 170 8.77 11.94 11.00
N ILE A 171 7.95 11.56 10.04
CA ILE A 171 7.11 12.47 9.26
C ILE A 171 5.63 12.44 9.70
N GLY A 172 5.35 11.86 10.86
CA GLY A 172 3.99 11.78 11.40
C GLY A 172 3.12 10.67 10.80
N ILE A 173 3.70 9.68 10.12
CA ILE A 173 2.95 8.54 9.57
C ILE A 173 3.25 7.28 10.40
N THR A 174 2.21 6.62 10.90
CA THR A 174 2.34 5.40 11.71
C THR A 174 1.66 4.22 11.00
N VAL A 175 2.24 3.02 11.13
CA VAL A 175 1.60 1.79 10.65
C VAL A 175 0.67 1.27 11.76
N GLY A 176 -0.63 1.45 11.57
CA GLY A 176 -1.68 1.02 12.46
C GLY A 176 -2.15 -0.41 12.21
N LYS A 177 -3.34 -0.74 12.74
CA LYS A 177 -3.91 -2.09 12.63
C LYS A 177 -4.22 -2.46 11.19
N GLY A 178 -3.99 -3.73 10.84
CA GLY A 178 -4.27 -4.23 9.50
C GLY A 178 -3.34 -3.66 8.42
N ASN A 179 -2.16 -3.19 8.82
CA ASN A 179 -1.16 -2.56 7.96
C ASN A 179 -1.65 -1.27 7.28
N LYS A 180 -2.66 -0.60 7.86
CA LYS A 180 -3.13 0.71 7.42
C LYS A 180 -2.24 1.80 7.99
N LEU A 181 -2.11 2.90 7.26
CA LEU A 181 -1.39 4.09 7.66
C LEU A 181 -2.31 5.05 8.43
N GLU A 182 -1.77 5.64 9.49
CA GLU A 182 -2.38 6.71 10.26
C GLU A 182 -1.52 7.96 10.15
N LEU A 183 -2.15 9.13 9.94
CA LEU A 183 -1.46 10.39 9.74
C LEU A 183 -1.70 11.33 10.93
N ASP A 184 -0.62 11.77 11.56
CA ASP A 184 -0.58 12.89 12.48
C ASP A 184 -0.20 14.17 11.71
N GLU A 185 -1.21 14.96 11.37
CA GLU A 185 -1.03 16.22 10.63
C GLU A 185 -0.19 17.26 11.41
N GLU A 186 -0.17 17.22 12.75
CA GLU A 186 0.64 18.13 13.56
C GLU A 186 2.11 17.72 13.56
N ALA A 187 2.39 16.43 13.69
CA ALA A 187 3.74 15.88 13.60
C ALA A 187 4.31 16.07 12.19
N LEU A 188 3.48 15.90 11.16
CA LEU A 188 3.86 16.12 9.76
C LEU A 188 4.36 17.54 9.52
N LYS A 189 3.64 18.56 9.99
CA LYS A 189 4.04 19.98 9.82
C LYS A 189 5.29 20.38 10.61
N LYS A 190 5.68 19.59 11.61
CA LYS A 190 6.88 19.78 12.43
C LYS A 190 8.08 18.98 11.93
N ALA A 191 7.86 18.06 11.00
CA ALA A 191 8.90 17.16 10.51
C ALA A 191 9.86 17.87 9.54
N ASP A 192 11.06 17.31 9.41
CA ASP A 192 12.09 17.86 8.52
C ASP A 192 11.82 17.43 7.07
N ILE A 193 11.82 18.41 6.15
CA ILE A 193 11.68 18.21 4.70
C ILE A 193 12.68 17.19 4.14
N SER A 194 13.88 17.08 4.73
CA SER A 194 14.89 16.09 4.33
C SER A 194 14.41 14.65 4.51
N SER A 195 13.59 14.41 5.54
CA SER A 195 13.00 13.10 5.84
C SER A 195 11.93 12.75 4.80
N PHE A 196 11.12 13.74 4.37
CA PHE A 196 10.17 13.55 3.28
C PHE A 196 10.86 13.23 1.97
N LYS A 197 11.89 13.99 1.59
CA LYS A 197 12.67 13.73 0.37
C LYS A 197 13.28 12.33 0.38
N THR A 198 13.87 11.92 1.49
CA THR A 198 14.48 10.58 1.59
C THR A 198 13.44 9.45 1.43
N LEU A 199 12.23 9.64 1.95
CA LEU A 199 11.15 8.66 1.84
C LEU A 199 10.51 8.64 0.46
N PHE A 200 10.22 9.82 -0.09
CA PHE A 200 9.33 9.93 -1.23
C PHE A 200 10.04 10.19 -2.55
N THR A 201 11.20 10.85 -2.54
CA THR A 201 11.90 11.22 -3.78
C THR A 201 12.99 10.22 -4.14
N GLY A 202 13.19 10.04 -5.45
CA GLY A 202 14.28 9.27 -6.02
C GLY A 202 13.93 7.82 -6.37
N HIS A 203 14.81 7.20 -7.13
CA HIS A 203 14.66 5.81 -7.55
C HIS A 203 14.80 4.87 -6.35
N ASN A 204 13.91 3.88 -6.24
CA ASN A 204 13.87 2.91 -5.15
C ASN A 204 13.55 3.53 -3.77
N SER A 205 13.02 4.75 -3.75
CA SER A 205 12.42 5.38 -2.58
C SER A 205 11.21 4.58 -2.09
N PHE A 206 10.68 4.92 -0.92
CA PHE A 206 9.47 4.29 -0.42
C PHE A 206 8.27 4.56 -1.36
N ALA A 207 8.05 5.81 -1.79
CA ALA A 207 6.98 6.12 -2.76
C ALA A 207 7.17 5.39 -4.09
N ASP A 208 8.39 5.35 -4.63
CA ASP A 208 8.67 4.65 -5.90
C ASP A 208 8.34 3.16 -5.80
N LYS A 209 8.76 2.49 -4.72
CA LYS A 209 8.44 1.08 -4.48
C LYS A 209 6.93 0.85 -4.32
N VAL A 210 6.23 1.73 -3.61
CA VAL A 210 4.78 1.64 -3.46
C VAL A 210 4.09 1.84 -4.81
N SER A 211 4.51 2.82 -5.61
CA SER A 211 4.04 3.06 -6.98
C SER A 211 4.23 1.81 -7.87
N MET A 212 5.40 1.17 -7.83
CA MET A 212 5.67 -0.06 -8.57
C MET A 212 4.75 -1.21 -8.16
N LYS A 213 4.49 -1.38 -6.85
CA LYS A 213 3.59 -2.42 -6.35
C LYS A 213 2.13 -2.10 -6.65
N ALA A 214 1.71 -0.85 -6.54
CA ALA A 214 0.38 -0.40 -6.94
C ALA A 214 0.14 -0.70 -8.43
N ASN A 215 1.09 -0.37 -9.31
CA ASN A 215 1.01 -0.74 -10.73
C ASN A 215 0.93 -2.26 -10.93
N SER A 216 1.66 -3.05 -10.15
CA SER A 216 1.60 -4.51 -10.22
C SER A 216 0.23 -5.06 -9.78
N ILE A 217 -0.37 -4.49 -8.74
CA ILE A 217 -1.73 -4.80 -8.28
C ILE A 217 -2.75 -4.43 -9.37
N SER A 218 -2.65 -3.22 -9.94
CA SER A 218 -3.52 -2.76 -11.03
C SER A 218 -3.50 -3.72 -12.21
N ASN A 219 -2.30 -4.12 -12.66
CA ASN A 219 -2.15 -5.07 -13.76
C ASN A 219 -2.69 -6.48 -13.42
N ALA A 220 -2.49 -6.95 -12.20
CA ALA A 220 -3.03 -8.24 -11.75
C ALA A 220 -4.57 -8.23 -11.67
N ALA A 221 -5.14 -7.14 -11.17
CA ALA A 221 -6.58 -6.93 -11.10
C ALA A 221 -7.19 -6.81 -12.50
N ALA A 222 -6.53 -6.10 -13.42
CA ALA A 222 -6.98 -5.95 -14.81
C ALA A 222 -7.08 -7.28 -15.57
N ARG A 223 -6.18 -8.24 -15.28
CA ARG A 223 -6.23 -9.59 -15.87
C ARG A 223 -7.47 -10.38 -15.42
N THR A 224 -7.98 -10.09 -14.23
CA THR A 224 -9.19 -10.72 -13.68
C THR A 224 -10.46 -10.02 -14.18
N SER A 225 -10.36 -8.72 -14.53
CA SER A 225 -11.47 -7.91 -15.03
C SER A 225 -11.61 -7.87 -16.57
N GLY A 226 -11.10 -8.88 -17.30
CA GLY A 226 -10.98 -8.85 -18.77
C GLY A 226 -12.21 -8.34 -19.51
N THR A 227 -12.06 -7.74 -20.70
CA THR A 227 -13.13 -7.03 -21.43
C THR A 227 -14.35 -7.89 -21.74
N TYR A 228 -14.18 -9.21 -21.77
CA TYR A 228 -15.22 -10.19 -22.07
C TYR A 228 -15.46 -11.12 -20.88
N LYS A 229 -16.73 -11.42 -20.61
CA LYS A 229 -17.16 -12.51 -19.73
C LYS A 229 -16.80 -13.85 -20.36
N SER A 230 -16.80 -14.93 -19.57
CA SER A 230 -16.61 -16.31 -20.05
C SER A 230 -17.57 -16.73 -21.17
N ASN A 231 -18.68 -16.01 -21.35
CA ASN A 231 -19.68 -16.23 -22.40
C ASN A 231 -19.52 -15.30 -23.62
N GLY A 232 -18.40 -14.57 -23.74
CA GLY A 232 -18.10 -13.70 -24.89
C GLY A 232 -18.82 -12.35 -24.90
N THR A 233 -19.60 -12.02 -23.87
CA THR A 233 -20.27 -10.70 -23.75
C THR A 233 -19.38 -9.67 -23.06
N TYR A 234 -19.58 -8.38 -23.36
CA TYR A 234 -18.80 -7.30 -22.77
C TYR A 234 -19.02 -7.17 -21.25
N ASN A 235 -17.95 -6.83 -20.52
CA ASN A 235 -17.99 -6.58 -19.08
C ASN A 235 -18.38 -5.11 -18.78
N ASN A 236 -19.59 -4.90 -18.26
CA ASN A 236 -20.14 -3.57 -17.91
C ASN A 236 -19.78 -3.06 -16.50
N ALA A 237 -18.83 -3.71 -15.82
CA ALA A 237 -18.50 -3.41 -14.42
C ALA A 237 -18.11 -1.94 -14.18
N LEU A 238 -17.44 -1.29 -15.15
CA LEU A 238 -17.08 0.12 -15.06
C LEU A 238 -18.30 1.05 -15.10
N SER A 239 -19.32 0.72 -15.91
CA SER A 239 -20.57 1.48 -16.03
C SER A 239 -21.44 1.35 -14.78
N GLU A 240 -21.51 0.14 -14.22
CA GLU A 240 -22.24 -0.13 -12.96
C GLU A 240 -21.56 0.57 -11.76
N LEU A 241 -20.23 0.68 -11.75
CA LEU A 241 -19.50 1.35 -10.68
C LEU A 241 -19.74 2.86 -10.66
N VAL A 242 -19.73 3.49 -11.83
CA VAL A 242 -20.03 4.93 -12.00
C VAL A 242 -21.48 5.21 -11.60
N SER A 243 -22.42 4.32 -11.99
CA SER A 243 -23.83 4.46 -11.60
C SER A 243 -24.02 4.36 -10.08
N LYS A 244 -23.34 3.42 -9.40
CA LYS A 244 -23.44 3.27 -7.94
C LYS A 244 -22.86 4.44 -7.15
N LYS A 245 -21.74 5.03 -7.60
CA LYS A 245 -21.18 6.22 -6.93
C LYS A 245 -22.08 7.45 -7.04
N VAL A 246 -22.83 7.58 -8.14
CA VAL A 246 -23.80 8.68 -8.30
C VAL A 246 -25.01 8.51 -7.38
N ASP A 247 -25.46 7.26 -7.15
CA ASP A 247 -26.61 6.99 -6.28
C ASP A 247 -26.30 7.12 -4.76
N GLU A 248 -25.03 7.09 -4.34
CA GLU A 248 -24.65 7.31 -2.92
C GLU A 248 -24.45 8.80 -2.55
N GLU A 249 -24.37 9.71 -3.52
CA GLU A 249 -24.18 11.16 -3.30
C GLU A 249 -25.48 12.00 -3.42
N VAL A 250 -26.66 11.37 -3.49
CA VAL A 250 -27.98 12.07 -3.57
C VAL A 250 -28.78 11.93 -2.27
#